data_AF-A0AAW1SJA9-F1
#
_entry.id   AF-A0AAW1SJA9-F1
#
_cell.length_a   1.000
_cell.length_b   1.000
_cell.length_c   1.000
_cell.angle_alpha   90.00
_cell.angle_beta   90.00
_cell.angle_gamma   90.00
#
_symmetry.space_group_name_H-M   'P 1'
#
loop_
_entity.id
_entity.type
_entity.pdbx_description
1 polymer ?
#
loop_
_entity_poly.entity_id
_entity_poly.type
_entity_poly.pdbx_seq_one_letter_code
_entity_poly.pdbx_strand_id
1 'polypeptide(L)'
;MELHHRLRRDPNWHPSACNICGQLGHQAANCTTGTINWKSIYGDDAFRLKVPLYESDYVRIKKEKEIDFKALEARAREYAKMKAGSLGIDYDDMTKKAQEMMAAAPVQPVPKREREESAAEEPAAKVPATDAAVAAVKVDEALPAGWAEAKDPQGRTYFWHTTTKKTTWTRPDSTTPS
;
A
#
# COMPACT_ATOMS: atom_id res chain seq x y z
N MET A 1 17.12 -3.40 11.01
CA MET A 1 17.36 -1.98 11.32
C MET A 1 18.50 -1.76 12.34
N GLU A 2 19.32 -2.77 12.66
CA GLU A 2 20.32 -2.66 13.76
C GLU A 2 21.73 -2.18 13.37
N LEU A 3 22.06 -2.11 12.07
CA LEU A 3 23.44 -1.81 11.64
C LEU A 3 23.81 -0.31 11.63
N HIS A 4 22.88 0.59 11.32
CA HIS A 4 23.14 2.04 11.33
C HIS A 4 23.35 2.65 12.72
N HIS A 5 22.99 1.88 13.74
CA HIS A 5 23.09 2.25 15.13
C HIS A 5 24.48 1.97 15.72
N ARG A 6 25.28 1.07 15.14
CA ARG A 6 26.61 0.72 15.70
C ARG A 6 27.74 1.59 15.16
N LEU A 7 27.62 2.11 13.94
CA LEU A 7 28.71 2.85 13.27
C LEU A 7 28.86 4.31 13.72
N ARG A 8 28.00 4.79 14.61
CA ARG A 8 27.97 6.19 15.06
C ARG A 8 28.17 6.38 16.58
N ARG A 9 28.54 5.32 17.30
CA ARG A 9 28.70 5.35 18.77
C ARG A 9 30.17 5.22 19.15
N ASP A 10 30.55 5.99 20.16
CA ASP A 10 31.90 5.95 20.72
C ASP A 10 32.29 4.53 21.18
N PRO A 11 33.58 4.15 21.09
CA PRO A 11 34.07 2.84 21.53
C PRO A 11 33.81 2.53 23.01
N ASN A 12 33.58 3.55 23.84
CA ASN A 12 33.30 3.41 25.27
C ASN A 12 31.80 3.51 25.62
N TRP A 13 30.91 3.42 24.62
CA TRP A 13 29.47 3.53 24.81
C TRP A 13 28.86 2.22 25.34
N HIS A 14 28.13 2.31 26.46
CA HIS A 14 27.42 1.19 27.04
C HIS A 14 25.96 1.13 26.54
N PRO A 15 25.37 -0.06 26.27
CA PRO A 15 24.00 -0.18 25.76
C PRO A 15 22.91 0.48 26.62
N SER A 16 23.17 0.56 27.93
CA SER A 16 22.29 1.20 28.93
C SER A 16 22.66 2.64 29.25
N ALA A 17 23.65 3.22 28.54
CA ALA A 17 24.01 4.62 28.68
C ALA A 17 23.11 5.50 27.80
N CYS A 18 22.74 6.66 28.34
CA CYS A 18 22.02 7.67 27.61
C CYS A 18 22.82 8.13 26.38
N ASN A 19 22.19 8.15 25.20
CA ASN A 19 22.84 8.58 23.95
C ASN A 19 23.17 10.08 23.89
N ILE A 20 22.73 10.89 24.86
CA ILE A 20 22.96 12.34 24.87
C ILE A 20 24.10 12.70 25.83
N CYS A 21 24.07 12.20 27.06
CA CYS A 21 25.03 12.56 28.11
C CYS A 21 25.99 11.44 28.50
N GLY A 22 25.82 10.22 27.98
CA GLY A 22 26.68 9.07 28.29
C GLY A 22 26.51 8.46 29.68
N GLN A 23 25.62 9.00 30.53
CA GLN A 23 25.37 8.47 31.86
C GLN A 23 24.45 7.24 31.84
N LEU A 24 24.71 6.28 32.73
CA LEU A 24 23.90 5.08 32.91
C LEU A 24 22.61 5.40 33.69
N GLY A 25 21.54 4.65 33.39
CA GLY A 25 20.33 4.64 34.22
C GLY A 25 19.13 5.43 33.69
N HIS A 26 19.22 6.03 32.50
CA HIS A 26 18.06 6.65 31.85
C HIS A 26 18.15 6.57 30.32
N GLN A 27 16.99 6.51 29.67
CA GLN A 27 16.91 6.67 28.21
C GLN A 27 17.15 8.14 27.83
N ALA A 28 17.58 8.37 26.58
CA ALA A 28 17.78 9.72 26.04
C ALA A 28 16.56 10.64 26.25
N ALA A 29 15.35 10.10 26.17
CA ALA A 29 14.11 10.86 26.41
C ALA A 29 13.99 11.42 27.85
N ASN A 30 14.64 10.80 28.84
CA ASN A 30 14.56 11.16 30.26
C ASN A 30 15.87 11.80 30.77
N CYS A 31 16.70 12.31 29.87
CA CYS A 31 18.00 12.88 30.21
C CYS A 31 17.87 14.27 30.83
N THR A 32 18.10 14.39 32.14
CA THR A 32 18.02 15.65 32.88
C THR A 32 19.10 16.67 32.48
N THR A 33 20.24 16.19 31.98
CA THR A 33 21.37 17.01 31.51
C THR A 33 21.29 17.34 30.02
N GLY A 34 20.40 16.66 29.29
CA GLY A 34 20.38 16.62 27.84
C GLY A 34 19.19 17.39 27.33
N THR A 35 19.30 18.71 27.24
CA THR A 35 18.32 19.51 26.53
C THR A 35 18.49 19.23 25.04
N ILE A 36 17.90 18.15 24.52
CA ILE A 36 17.84 17.95 23.08
C ILE A 36 16.96 19.07 22.54
N ASN A 37 17.62 20.07 21.96
CA ASN A 37 16.94 21.11 21.22
C ASN A 37 16.51 20.53 19.87
N TRP A 38 15.39 19.81 19.86
CA TRP A 38 14.86 19.17 18.65
C TRP A 38 14.64 20.16 17.51
N LYS A 39 14.33 21.41 17.86
CA LYS A 39 14.16 22.54 16.93
C LYS A 39 15.48 22.94 16.25
N SER A 40 16.65 22.80 16.88
CA SER A 40 17.94 23.03 16.21
C SER A 40 18.32 21.89 15.26
N ILE A 41 17.88 20.66 15.54
CA ILE A 41 18.19 19.47 14.74
C ILE A 41 17.34 19.43 13.47
N TYR A 42 16.04 19.62 13.61
CA TYR A 42 15.07 19.43 12.52
C TYR A 42 14.50 20.74 11.96
N GLY A 43 14.86 21.88 12.53
CA GLY A 43 14.28 23.17 12.19
C GLY A 43 12.88 23.35 12.76
N ASP A 44 12.35 24.57 12.62
CA ASP A 44 10.99 24.91 13.06
C ASP A 44 9.90 24.19 12.27
N ASP A 45 10.19 23.82 11.02
CA ASP A 45 9.19 23.22 10.12
C ASP A 45 8.83 21.78 10.51
N ALA A 46 9.75 21.03 11.10
CA ALA A 46 9.50 19.64 11.49
C ALA A 46 8.46 19.48 12.61
N PHE A 47 8.17 20.55 13.34
CA PHE A 47 7.16 20.57 14.42
C PHE A 47 5.88 21.30 14.01
N ARG A 48 5.79 21.78 12.75
CA ARG A 48 4.57 22.36 12.20
C ARG A 48 3.69 21.24 11.62
N LEU A 49 2.65 20.87 12.36
CA LEU A 49 1.69 19.83 11.92
C LEU A 49 1.02 20.18 10.57
N LYS A 50 0.85 21.47 10.28
CA LYS A 50 0.43 21.98 8.97
C LYS A 50 1.30 23.18 8.60
N VAL A 51 1.83 23.16 7.39
CA VAL A 51 2.53 24.31 6.81
C VAL A 51 1.51 25.45 6.64
N PRO A 52 1.77 26.67 7.13
CA PRO A 52 0.90 27.81 6.87
C PRO A 52 0.90 28.08 5.37
N LEU A 53 -0.25 27.89 4.72
CA LEU A 53 -0.42 28.20 3.30
C LEU A 53 -0.87 29.65 3.17
N TYR A 54 -0.08 30.47 2.49
CA TYR A 54 -0.46 31.83 2.11
C TYR A 54 -1.18 31.83 0.76
N GLU A 55 -1.89 32.92 0.44
CA GLU A 55 -2.60 33.07 -0.85
C GLU A 55 -1.67 32.86 -2.06
N SER A 56 -0.42 33.34 -1.97
CA SER A 56 0.61 33.09 -2.99
C SER A 56 0.95 31.62 -3.15
N ASP A 57 0.93 30.83 -2.07
CA ASP A 57 1.16 29.40 -2.12
C ASP A 57 -0.02 28.68 -2.76
N TYR A 58 -1.26 29.09 -2.48
CA TYR A 58 -2.43 28.51 -3.14
C TYR A 58 -2.41 28.73 -4.65
N VAL A 59 -2.08 29.95 -5.11
CA VAL A 59 -1.95 30.27 -6.53
C VAL A 59 -0.83 29.44 -7.18
N ARG A 60 0.32 29.32 -6.51
CA ARG A 60 1.44 28.49 -6.96
C ARG A 60 1.07 27.02 -7.05
N ILE A 61 0.51 26.44 -5.99
CA ILE A 61 0.07 25.04 -5.94
C ILE A 61 -0.98 24.78 -7.01
N LYS A 62 -1.92 25.70 -7.24
CA LYS A 62 -2.94 25.57 -8.28
C LYS A 62 -2.31 25.52 -9.67
N LYS A 63 -1.36 26.40 -9.95
CA LYS A 63 -0.62 26.44 -11.21
C LYS A 63 0.26 25.19 -11.40
N GLU A 64 0.92 24.72 -10.35
CA GLU A 64 1.74 23.50 -10.38
C GLU A 64 0.89 22.24 -10.57
N LYS A 65 -0.32 22.21 -10.01
CA LYS A 65 -1.30 21.13 -10.19
C LYS A 65 -1.99 21.16 -11.54
N GLU A 66 -1.91 22.26 -12.28
CA GLU A 66 -2.48 22.34 -13.62
C GLU A 66 -1.65 21.46 -14.55
N ILE A 67 -2.22 20.31 -14.91
CA ILE A 67 -1.58 19.36 -15.81
C ILE A 67 -1.76 19.88 -17.23
N ASP A 68 -0.65 20.09 -17.94
CA ASP A 68 -0.69 20.34 -19.39
C ASP A 68 -1.07 19.04 -20.11
N PHE A 69 -2.36 18.89 -20.40
CA PHE A 69 -2.91 17.72 -21.08
C PHE A 69 -2.29 17.49 -22.45
N LYS A 70 -1.93 18.55 -23.18
CA LYS A 70 -1.31 18.43 -24.50
C LYS A 70 0.11 17.86 -24.38
N ALA A 71 0.88 18.35 -23.41
CA ALA A 71 2.20 17.81 -23.13
C ALA A 71 2.13 16.36 -22.61
N LEU A 72 1.13 16.05 -21.78
CA LEU A 72 0.89 14.69 -21.29
C LEU A 72 0.54 13.73 -22.44
N GLU A 73 -0.35 14.13 -23.35
CA GLU A 73 -0.71 13.36 -24.54
C GLU A 73 0.50 13.10 -25.43
N ALA A 74 1.36 14.10 -25.65
CA ALA A 74 2.57 13.94 -26.44
C ALA A 74 3.51 12.88 -25.83
N ARG A 75 3.78 12.97 -24.53
CA ARG A 75 4.60 11.98 -23.80
C ARG A 75 3.96 10.58 -23.83
N ALA A 76 2.63 10.50 -23.67
CA ALA A 76 1.91 9.23 -23.73
C ALA A 76 2.04 8.58 -25.12
N ARG A 77 1.96 9.36 -26.21
CA ARG A 77 2.15 8.88 -27.58
C ARG A 77 3.57 8.40 -27.82
N GLU A 78 4.59 9.15 -27.38
CA GLU A 78 5.99 8.72 -27.51
C GLU A 78 6.25 7.42 -26.76
N TYR A 79 5.77 7.31 -25.52
CA TYR A 79 5.84 6.09 -24.74
C TYR A 79 5.15 4.92 -25.44
N ALA A 80 3.94 5.13 -25.98
CA ALA A 80 3.20 4.11 -26.70
C ALA A 80 3.92 3.64 -27.96
N LYS A 81 4.55 4.56 -28.73
CA LYS A 81 5.40 4.21 -29.88
C LYS A 81 6.60 3.38 -29.48
N MET A 82 7.33 3.80 -28.45
CA MET A 82 8.47 3.05 -27.92
C MET A 82 8.05 1.65 -27.46
N LYS A 83 6.91 1.55 -26.77
CA LYS A 83 6.39 0.28 -26.28
C LYS A 83 5.92 -0.62 -27.43
N ALA A 84 5.27 -0.07 -28.45
CA ALA A 84 4.85 -0.80 -29.65
C ALA A 84 6.06 -1.39 -30.38
N GLY A 85 7.13 -0.60 -30.57
CA GLY A 85 8.40 -1.07 -31.13
C GLY A 85 9.03 -2.21 -30.32
N SER A 86 8.97 -2.13 -28.98
CA SER A 86 9.47 -3.22 -28.10
C SER A 86 8.68 -4.52 -28.22
N LEU A 87 7.43 -4.44 -28.67
CA LEU A 87 6.53 -5.58 -28.85
C LEU A 87 6.48 -6.06 -30.30
N GLY A 88 7.20 -5.41 -31.23
CA GLY A 88 7.13 -5.70 -32.66
C GLY A 88 5.78 -5.37 -33.29
N ILE A 89 5.00 -4.48 -32.66
CA ILE A 89 3.69 -4.03 -33.13
C ILE A 89 3.88 -2.68 -33.81
N ASP A 90 3.30 -2.53 -35.00
CA ASP A 90 3.24 -1.22 -35.66
C ASP A 90 2.24 -0.30 -34.94
N TYR A 91 2.72 0.89 -34.54
CA TYR A 91 1.93 1.83 -33.76
C TYR A 91 0.76 2.40 -34.56
N ASP A 92 0.95 2.69 -35.84
CA ASP A 92 -0.08 3.32 -36.67
C ASP A 92 -1.21 2.31 -36.97
N ASP A 93 -0.87 1.06 -37.26
CA ASP A 93 -1.86 -0.02 -37.41
C ASP A 93 -2.65 -0.28 -36.12
N MET A 94 -1.98 -0.27 -34.96
CA MET A 94 -2.63 -0.39 -33.66
C MET A 94 -3.63 0.76 -33.42
N THR A 95 -3.25 2.00 -33.75
CA THR A 95 -4.15 3.15 -33.58
C THR A 95 -5.34 3.11 -34.52
N LYS A 96 -5.15 2.71 -35.79
CA LYS A 96 -6.23 2.56 -36.76
C LYS A 96 -7.23 1.49 -36.32
N LYS A 97 -6.73 0.32 -35.90
CA LYS A 97 -7.57 -0.76 -35.36
C LYS A 97 -8.32 -0.33 -34.10
N ALA A 98 -7.67 0.45 -33.22
CA ALA A 98 -8.33 1.00 -32.04
C ALA A 98 -9.45 1.99 -32.41
N GLN A 99 -9.27 2.84 -33.42
CA GLN A 99 -10.30 3.75 -33.92
C GLN A 99 -11.50 2.99 -34.51
N GLU A 100 -11.25 1.94 -35.29
CA GLU A 100 -12.30 1.07 -35.81
C GLU A 100 -13.08 0.39 -34.68
N MET A 101 -12.38 -0.10 -33.65
CA MET A 101 -13.02 -0.69 -32.46
C MET A 101 -13.81 0.35 -31.63
N MET A 102 -13.31 1.58 -31.49
CA MET A 102 -14.03 2.67 -30.81
C MET A 102 -15.27 3.10 -31.58
N ALA A 103 -15.22 3.12 -32.91
CA ALA A 103 -16.36 3.43 -33.76
C ALA A 103 -17.42 2.31 -33.77
N ALA A 104 -16.99 1.05 -33.59
CA ALA A 104 -17.88 -0.11 -33.54
C ALA A 104 -18.52 -0.34 -32.16
N ALA A 105 -17.98 0.24 -31.08
CA ALA A 105 -18.53 0.08 -29.74
C ALA A 105 -19.66 1.08 -29.46
N PRO A 106 -20.88 0.65 -29.10
CA PRO A 106 -21.87 1.58 -28.59
C PRO A 106 -21.34 2.19 -27.30
N VAL A 107 -21.21 3.52 -27.28
CA VAL A 107 -20.88 4.30 -26.08
C VAL A 107 -22.02 4.11 -25.09
N GLN A 108 -21.98 3.04 -24.31
CA GLN A 108 -22.85 2.95 -23.15
C GLN A 108 -22.37 4.02 -22.17
N PRO A 109 -23.25 4.97 -21.77
CA PRO A 109 -22.86 5.97 -20.80
C PRO A 109 -22.43 5.24 -19.55
N VAL A 110 -21.14 5.36 -19.19
CA VAL A 110 -20.63 4.84 -17.93
C VAL A 110 -21.48 5.53 -16.87
N PRO A 111 -22.29 4.80 -16.07
CA PRO A 111 -23.12 5.43 -15.07
C PRO A 111 -22.18 6.22 -14.18
N LYS A 112 -22.41 7.53 -14.10
CA LYS A 112 -21.71 8.42 -13.19
C LYS A 112 -21.89 7.80 -11.82
N ARG A 113 -20.87 7.10 -11.31
CA ARG A 113 -20.84 6.70 -9.91
C ARG A 113 -20.75 8.01 -9.16
N GLU A 114 -21.91 8.53 -8.80
CA GLU A 114 -22.03 9.52 -7.75
C GLU A 114 -21.29 8.89 -6.58
N ARG A 115 -20.12 9.47 -6.29
CA ARG A 115 -19.44 9.23 -5.04
C ARG A 115 -20.35 9.87 -4.01
N GLU A 116 -21.40 9.17 -3.62
CA GLU A 116 -22.05 9.41 -2.35
C GLU A 116 -20.93 9.30 -1.32
N GLU A 117 -20.66 10.42 -0.65
CA GLU A 117 -19.95 10.47 0.62
C GLU A 117 -20.73 9.63 1.63
N SER A 118 -20.64 8.30 1.48
CA SER A 118 -20.85 7.40 2.61
C SER A 118 -19.59 7.54 3.45
N ALA A 119 -19.76 8.21 4.58
CA ALA A 119 -18.90 8.11 5.72
C ALA A 119 -18.65 6.61 5.99
N ALA A 120 -17.54 6.11 5.46
CA ALA A 120 -16.94 4.88 5.94
C ALA A 120 -16.30 5.24 7.29
N GLU A 121 -17.12 5.14 8.32
CA GLU A 121 -16.69 4.95 9.68
C GLU A 121 -15.58 3.89 9.69
N GLU A 122 -14.37 4.29 10.05
CA GLU A 122 -13.27 3.37 10.33
C GLU A 122 -13.72 2.45 11.47
N PRO A 123 -13.84 1.13 11.30
CA PRO A 123 -13.82 0.26 12.46
C PRO A 123 -12.36 0.23 12.94
N ALA A 124 -12.12 1.01 13.99
CA ALA A 124 -10.91 1.02 14.78
C ALA A 124 -10.37 -0.41 14.96
N ALA A 125 -9.22 -0.68 14.35
CA ALA A 125 -8.45 -1.90 14.54
C ALA A 125 -7.97 -1.95 16.00
N LYS A 126 -8.80 -2.54 16.86
CA LYS A 126 -8.43 -2.93 18.21
C LYS A 126 -7.59 -4.20 18.11
N VAL A 127 -6.29 -4.05 18.26
CA VAL A 127 -5.38 -5.16 18.57
C VAL A 127 -5.68 -5.64 20.00
N PRO A 128 -5.91 -6.94 20.21
CA PRO A 128 -5.41 -7.59 21.40
C PRO A 128 -4.37 -8.62 21.00
N ALA A 129 -3.17 -8.43 21.56
CA ALA A 129 -2.26 -9.53 21.80
C ALA A 129 -2.91 -10.52 22.79
N THR A 130 -2.73 -11.82 22.59
CA THR A 130 -2.29 -12.77 23.62
C THR A 130 -2.04 -14.15 23.03
N ASP A 131 -1.09 -14.81 23.68
CA ASP A 131 -0.36 -16.02 23.35
C ASP A 131 -1.18 -17.32 23.18
N ALA A 132 -0.51 -18.22 22.43
CA ALA A 132 -0.36 -19.66 22.64
C ALA A 132 -1.56 -20.49 23.15
N ALA A 133 -1.96 -21.49 22.34
CA ALA A 133 -1.86 -22.90 22.72
C ALA A 133 -2.36 -23.87 21.62
N VAL A 134 -1.42 -24.68 21.12
CA VAL A 134 -1.47 -26.15 20.94
C VAL A 134 -2.56 -26.79 20.06
N ALA A 135 -2.08 -27.25 18.90
CA ALA A 135 -2.26 -28.55 18.26
C ALA A 135 -3.62 -29.28 18.30
N ALA A 136 -4.14 -29.58 17.10
CA ALA A 136 -4.73 -30.88 16.80
C ALA A 136 -4.63 -31.17 15.30
N VAL A 137 -3.68 -32.03 14.95
CA VAL A 137 -3.60 -32.70 13.65
C VAL A 137 -4.81 -33.63 13.51
N LYS A 138 -5.58 -33.51 12.43
CA LYS A 138 -6.38 -34.61 11.89
C LYS A 138 -6.21 -34.65 10.37
N VAL A 139 -5.71 -35.82 9.98
CA VAL A 139 -5.35 -36.35 8.67
C VAL A 139 -6.36 -36.04 7.58
N ASP A 140 -5.79 -35.55 6.49
CA ASP A 140 -6.14 -35.66 5.07
C ASP A 140 -7.37 -36.47 4.68
N GLU A 141 -8.31 -35.75 4.07
CA GLU A 141 -9.12 -36.29 3.00
C GLU A 141 -9.06 -35.23 1.88
N ALA A 142 -8.09 -35.43 0.99
CA ALA A 142 -7.56 -34.40 0.10
C ALA A 142 -8.65 -33.71 -0.72
N LEU A 143 -8.81 -32.40 -0.51
CA LEU A 143 -9.61 -31.54 -1.38
C LEU A 143 -9.02 -31.55 -2.80
N PRO A 144 -9.84 -31.32 -3.85
CA PRO A 144 -9.33 -31.25 -5.21
C PRO A 144 -8.25 -30.17 -5.35
N ALA A 145 -7.30 -30.39 -6.28
CA ALA A 145 -6.17 -29.49 -6.50
C ALA A 145 -6.64 -28.04 -6.66
N GLY A 146 -6.13 -27.15 -5.80
CA GLY A 146 -6.44 -25.72 -5.81
C GLY A 146 -7.45 -25.26 -4.76
N TRP A 147 -8.16 -26.17 -4.10
CA TRP A 147 -9.08 -25.86 -3.01
C TRP A 147 -8.44 -26.03 -1.63
N ALA A 148 -8.75 -25.10 -0.73
CA ALA A 148 -8.33 -25.15 0.67
C ALA A 148 -9.55 -25.01 1.59
N GLU A 149 -9.54 -25.75 2.70
CA GLU A 149 -10.55 -25.68 3.75
C GLU A 149 -10.17 -24.59 4.75
N ALA A 150 -11.12 -23.74 5.13
CA ALA A 150 -10.98 -22.77 6.20
C ALA A 150 -12.25 -22.72 7.05
N LYS A 151 -12.12 -22.30 8.30
CA LYS A 151 -13.25 -22.17 9.24
C LYS A 151 -13.51 -20.71 9.53
N ASP A 152 -14.78 -20.31 9.47
CA ASP A 152 -15.19 -18.98 9.91
C ASP A 152 -15.15 -18.88 11.45
N PRO A 153 -15.18 -17.66 12.02
CA PRO A 153 -15.25 -17.45 13.48
C PRO A 153 -16.48 -18.09 14.15
N GLN A 154 -17.52 -18.41 13.38
CA GLN A 154 -18.73 -19.11 13.80
C GLN A 154 -18.56 -20.64 13.74
N GLY A 155 -17.37 -21.15 13.38
CA GLY A 155 -17.03 -22.57 13.33
C GLY A 155 -17.55 -23.29 12.09
N ARG A 156 -18.09 -22.58 11.09
CA ARG A 156 -18.55 -23.18 9.84
C ARG A 156 -17.39 -23.37 8.88
N THR A 157 -17.29 -24.57 8.31
CA THR A 157 -16.31 -24.88 7.28
C THR A 157 -16.72 -24.26 5.95
N TYR A 158 -15.80 -23.55 5.30
CA TYR A 158 -15.93 -23.06 3.94
C TYR A 158 -14.70 -23.46 3.11
N PHE A 159 -14.91 -23.64 1.81
CA PHE A 159 -13.88 -24.02 0.86
C PHE A 159 -13.54 -22.83 -0.01
N TRP A 160 -12.25 -22.51 -0.14
CA TRP A 160 -11.79 -21.40 -0.97
C TRP A 160 -10.79 -21.89 -2.01
N HIS A 161 -10.96 -21.42 -3.24
CA HIS A 161 -10.07 -21.74 -4.34
C HIS A 161 -8.92 -20.74 -4.40
N THR A 162 -7.69 -21.24 -4.27
CA THR A 162 -6.48 -20.43 -4.14
C THR A 162 -6.18 -19.58 -5.38
N THR A 163 -6.45 -20.11 -6.57
CA THR A 163 -6.18 -19.47 -7.88
C THR A 163 -7.27 -18.50 -8.33
N THR A 164 -8.54 -18.79 -8.05
CA THR A 164 -9.69 -18.01 -8.58
C THR A 164 -10.37 -17.15 -7.52
N LYS A 165 -9.96 -17.29 -6.25
CA LYS A 165 -10.56 -16.61 -5.09
C LYS A 165 -12.07 -16.85 -4.94
N LYS A 166 -12.59 -17.95 -5.51
CA LYS A 166 -13.97 -18.38 -5.31
C LYS A 166 -14.13 -19.06 -3.96
N THR A 167 -15.24 -18.81 -3.28
CA THR A 167 -15.60 -19.44 -2.00
C THR A 167 -16.89 -20.22 -2.15
N THR A 168 -16.97 -21.43 -1.58
CA THR A 168 -18.18 -22.26 -1.55
C THR A 168 -18.38 -22.86 -0.17
N TRP A 169 -19.64 -23.12 0.19
CA TRP A 169 -20.04 -23.76 1.45
C TRP A 169 -20.17 -25.29 1.32
N THR A 170 -20.20 -25.81 0.09
CA THR A 170 -20.25 -27.25 -0.20
C THR A 170 -18.87 -27.76 -0.59
N ARG A 171 -18.49 -28.94 -0.12
CA ARG A 171 -17.20 -29.55 -0.48
C ARG A 171 -17.16 -29.77 -1.99
N PRO A 172 -16.20 -29.17 -2.73
CA PRO A 172 -16.09 -29.40 -4.15
C PRO A 172 -15.59 -30.83 -4.37
N ASP A 173 -16.36 -31.64 -5.08
CA ASP A 173 -15.96 -33.00 -5.45
C ASP A 173 -14.84 -32.94 -6.50
N SER A 174 -13.92 -33.90 -6.47
CA SER A 174 -12.80 -34.01 -7.42
C SER A 174 -13.23 -34.34 -8.85
N THR A 175 -14.54 -34.46 -9.09
CA THR A 175 -15.13 -34.81 -10.38
C THR A 175 -16.06 -33.71 -10.85
N THR A 176 -15.52 -32.58 -11.31
CA THR A 176 -16.17 -31.80 -12.37
C THR A 176 -15.17 -30.95 -13.15
N PRO A 177 -14.56 -31.48 -14.23
CA PRO A 177 -14.24 -30.69 -15.40
C PRO A 177 -15.43 -30.76 -16.38
N SER A 178 -16.18 -29.67 -16.51
CA SER A 178 -16.83 -29.29 -17.77
C SER A 178 -17.19 -27.82 -17.78
#